data_AF-A0K219-F1
#
_entry.id   AF-A0K219-F1
#
_cell.length_a   1.000
_cell.length_b   1.000
_cell.length_c   1.000
_cell.angle_alpha   90.00
_cell.angle_beta   90.00
_cell.angle_gamma   90.00
#
_symmetry.space_group_name_H-M   'P 1'
#
loop_
_entity.id
_entity.type
_entity.pdbx_description
1 polymer ?
#
loop_
_entity_poly.entity_id
_entity_poly.type
_entity_poly.pdbx_seq_one_letter_code
_entity_poly.pdbx_strand_id
1 'polypeptide(L)'
;MTKPRTMKHFSKPAVFAWLVASAFLFRRFQLRWGATDAEADDGLPGDDLLSTADLQSTRAITIEAPANEVWPWLAQMGQGRGGLYSYDFLENLAGLDIHSADRIHPEWQDIKAGDRFHLAPAASADLEVALVDQGNALVLRVPPGSPPGPFDFTWAFVLQPQPAGATRLVVRERYAYRQWWARYLVEVVEVASFVMSRRMLHGIRSRAEGNS
;
A
#
# COMPACT_ATOMS: atom_id res chain seq x y z
N MET A 1 -57.52 5.16 21.36
CA MET A 1 -56.45 5.80 22.15
C MET A 1 -55.11 5.29 21.61
N THR A 2 -54.59 5.93 20.56
CA THR A 2 -53.37 5.52 19.84
C THR A 2 -52.30 6.59 20.07
N LYS A 3 -51.24 6.23 20.80
CA LYS A 3 -50.12 7.12 21.12
C LYS A 3 -49.27 7.34 19.85
N PRO A 4 -48.98 8.58 19.42
CA PRO A 4 -48.14 8.80 18.25
C PRO A 4 -46.70 8.39 18.56
N ARG A 5 -46.14 7.56 17.66
CA ARG A 5 -44.76 7.06 17.72
C ARG A 5 -43.84 8.21 17.29
N THR A 6 -43.11 8.79 18.23
CA THR A 6 -42.13 9.86 17.98
C THR A 6 -41.00 9.33 17.08
N MET A 7 -41.05 9.66 15.79
CA MET A 7 -39.91 9.51 14.89
C MET A 7 -38.82 10.49 15.33
N LYS A 8 -37.70 9.98 15.84
CA LYS A 8 -36.50 10.78 16.16
C LYS A 8 -36.06 11.52 14.89
N HIS A 9 -36.39 12.81 14.81
CA HIS A 9 -35.82 13.70 13.81
C HIS A 9 -34.39 13.99 14.23
N PHE A 10 -33.42 13.27 13.65
CA PHE A 10 -32.03 13.69 13.75
C PHE A 10 -31.90 15.05 13.08
N SER A 11 -31.40 16.04 13.81
CA SER A 11 -31.15 17.36 13.26
C SER A 11 -30.07 17.24 12.17
N LYS A 12 -30.27 17.89 11.02
CA LYS A 12 -29.27 17.99 9.93
C LYS A 12 -27.84 18.29 10.43
N PRO A 13 -27.61 19.19 11.40
CA PRO A 13 -26.26 19.41 11.95
C PRO A 13 -25.68 18.20 12.69
N ALA A 14 -26.50 17.40 13.40
CA ALA A 14 -26.02 16.19 14.06
C ALA A 14 -25.61 15.11 13.05
N VAL A 15 -26.36 14.96 11.95
CA VAL A 15 -26.01 14.05 10.85
C VAL A 15 -24.70 14.50 10.18
N PHE A 16 -24.56 15.80 9.91
CA PHE A 16 -23.35 16.35 9.32
C PHE A 16 -22.12 16.15 10.22
N ALA A 17 -22.23 16.47 11.51
CA ALA A 17 -21.14 16.27 12.46
C ALA A 17 -20.75 14.79 12.57
N TRP A 18 -21.73 13.89 12.56
CA TRP A 18 -21.48 12.44 12.59
C TRP A 18 -20.78 11.95 11.31
N LEU A 19 -21.17 12.43 10.14
CA LEU A 19 -20.50 12.10 8.87
C LEU A 19 -19.05 12.59 8.85
N VAL A 20 -18.80 13.82 9.30
CA VAL A 20 -17.45 14.39 9.40
C VAL A 20 -16.59 13.58 10.37
N ALA A 21 -17.11 13.26 11.56
CA ALA A 21 -16.39 12.45 12.55
C ALA A 21 -16.10 11.04 12.03
N SER A 22 -17.07 10.41 11.36
CA SER A 22 -16.92 9.07 10.77
C SER A 22 -15.88 9.06 9.66
N ALA A 23 -15.89 10.06 8.78
CA ALA A 23 -14.88 10.22 7.73
C ALA A 23 -13.49 10.45 8.31
N PHE A 24 -13.36 11.26 9.36
CA PHE A 24 -12.09 11.49 10.04
C PHE A 24 -11.52 10.23 10.70
N LEU A 25 -12.36 9.47 11.42
CA LEU A 25 -11.96 8.21 12.04
C LEU A 25 -11.60 7.15 11.00
N PHE A 26 -12.39 7.04 9.93
CA PHE A 26 -12.10 6.15 8.81
C PHE A 26 -10.78 6.51 8.14
N ARG A 27 -10.53 7.80 7.88
CA ARG A 27 -9.28 8.28 7.32
C ARG A 27 -8.09 7.90 8.20
N ARG A 28 -8.17 8.12 9.51
CA ARG A 28 -7.10 7.73 10.45
C ARG A 28 -6.86 6.22 10.42
N PHE A 29 -7.93 5.43 10.40
CA PHE A 29 -7.87 3.97 10.35
C PHE A 29 -7.25 3.44 9.06
N GLN A 30 -7.71 3.92 7.88
CA GLN A 30 -7.23 3.42 6.59
C GLN A 30 -5.74 3.72 6.35
N LEU A 31 -5.26 4.86 6.87
CA LEU A 31 -3.87 5.29 6.72
C LEU A 31 -2.94 4.51 7.64
N ARG A 32 -3.44 3.96 8.75
CA ARG A 32 -2.65 3.23 9.77
C ARG A 32 -3.07 1.77 9.91
N TRP A 33 -3.70 1.19 8.89
CA TRP A 33 -4.34 -0.13 9.02
C TRP A 33 -3.33 -1.21 9.40
N GLY A 34 -3.55 -1.84 10.55
CA GLY A 34 -2.72 -2.92 11.06
C GLY A 34 -1.37 -2.46 11.63
N ALA A 35 -0.95 -1.21 11.41
CA ALA A 35 0.29 -0.64 11.95
C ALA A 35 0.09 -0.11 13.38
N THR A 36 1.16 -0.15 14.17
CA THR A 36 1.27 0.51 15.46
C THR A 36 1.60 1.99 15.29
N ASP A 37 1.39 2.79 16.33
CA ASP A 37 1.78 4.21 16.28
C ASP A 37 3.30 4.37 16.13
N ALA A 38 4.11 3.52 16.77
CA ALA A 38 5.56 3.50 16.58
C ALA A 38 5.95 3.21 15.12
N GLU A 39 5.38 2.15 14.51
CA GLU A 39 5.61 1.86 13.10
C GLU A 39 5.14 2.98 12.16
N ALA A 40 4.15 3.78 12.56
CA ALA A 40 3.66 4.90 11.75
C ALA A 40 4.54 6.16 11.89
N ASP A 41 5.22 6.33 13.01
CA ASP A 41 5.96 7.55 13.35
C ASP A 41 7.50 7.38 13.22
N ASP A 42 8.03 6.16 13.36
CA ASP A 42 9.46 5.85 13.23
C ASP A 42 9.95 5.94 11.78
N GLY A 43 11.24 6.22 11.60
CA GLY A 43 11.88 6.24 10.28
C GLY A 43 12.00 4.85 9.66
N LEU A 44 11.63 4.72 8.39
CA LEU A 44 11.79 3.51 7.59
C LEU A 44 12.78 3.75 6.42
N PRO A 45 13.43 2.68 5.91
CA PRO A 45 14.22 2.78 4.68
C PRO A 45 13.46 3.47 3.55
N GLY A 46 14.09 4.46 2.92
CA GLY A 46 13.50 5.22 1.81
C GLY A 46 12.74 6.49 2.21
N ASP A 47 12.53 6.73 3.51
CA ASP A 47 11.88 7.97 3.98
C ASP A 47 12.69 9.23 3.63
N ASP A 48 14.01 9.10 3.57
CA ASP A 48 14.97 10.16 3.23
C ASP A 48 14.90 10.58 1.75
N LEU A 49 14.32 9.75 0.88
CA LEU A 49 14.08 10.07 -0.53
C LEU A 49 13.04 11.18 -0.71
N LEU A 50 12.15 11.36 0.27
CA LEU A 50 11.18 12.46 0.34
C LEU A 50 11.33 13.20 1.67
N SER A 51 12.12 14.29 1.65
CA SER A 51 12.40 15.11 2.83
C SER A 51 11.16 15.63 3.54
N THR A 52 10.07 15.86 2.81
CA THR A 52 8.77 16.26 3.34
C THR A 52 7.67 15.45 2.66
N ALA A 53 6.84 14.77 3.45
CA ALA A 53 5.64 14.10 2.97
C ALA A 53 4.40 14.86 3.47
N ASP A 54 3.57 15.34 2.54
CA ASP A 54 2.29 15.98 2.84
C ASP A 54 1.23 14.95 3.27
N LEU A 55 1.37 13.70 2.80
CA LEU A 55 0.58 12.58 3.25
C LEU A 55 1.47 11.34 3.38
N GLN A 56 1.26 10.61 4.48
CA GLN A 56 1.88 9.33 4.75
C GLN A 56 0.81 8.32 5.16
N SER A 57 0.87 7.13 4.58
CA SER A 57 0.15 5.96 5.06
C SER A 57 1.17 4.89 5.46
N THR A 58 0.89 4.17 6.54
CA THR A 58 1.70 3.06 7.03
C THR A 58 0.79 1.92 7.43
N ARG A 59 0.90 0.81 6.72
CA ARG A 59 0.03 -0.35 6.86
C ARG A 59 0.89 -1.56 7.17
N ALA A 60 0.42 -2.47 8.01
CA ALA A 60 1.25 -3.60 8.41
C ALA A 60 0.46 -4.87 8.68
N ILE A 61 1.09 -6.01 8.43
CA ILE A 61 0.57 -7.33 8.76
C ILE A 61 1.68 -8.20 9.33
N THR A 62 1.31 -9.11 10.22
CA THR A 62 2.20 -10.19 10.68
C THR A 62 1.96 -11.42 9.80
N ILE A 63 3.05 -12.01 9.33
CA ILE A 63 3.08 -13.20 8.48
C ILE A 63 3.79 -14.28 9.30
N GLU A 64 3.15 -15.44 9.45
CA GLU A 64 3.70 -16.58 10.19
C GLU A 64 4.71 -17.37 9.34
N ALA A 65 5.70 -16.67 8.79
CA ALA A 65 6.79 -17.20 8.00
C ALA A 65 8.04 -16.32 8.15
N PRO A 66 9.25 -16.88 8.03
CA PRO A 66 10.49 -16.12 8.17
C PRO A 66 10.73 -15.20 6.97
N ALA A 67 11.52 -14.14 7.18
CA ALA A 67 11.67 -13.06 6.18
C ALA A 67 12.25 -13.55 4.85
N ASN A 68 13.07 -14.60 4.86
CA ASN A 68 13.61 -15.26 3.67
C ASN A 68 12.56 -16.03 2.85
N GLU A 69 11.41 -16.39 3.44
CA GLU A 69 10.27 -16.99 2.75
C GLU A 69 9.27 -15.94 2.27
N VAL A 70 9.20 -14.79 2.95
CA VAL A 70 8.38 -13.64 2.52
C VAL A 70 9.05 -12.87 1.38
N TRP A 71 10.36 -12.66 1.46
CA TRP A 71 11.12 -11.84 0.51
C TRP A 71 10.92 -12.22 -0.95
N PRO A 72 10.95 -13.51 -1.35
CA PRO A 72 10.78 -13.88 -2.75
C PRO A 72 9.46 -13.41 -3.36
N TRP A 73 8.38 -13.32 -2.56
CA TRP A 73 7.09 -12.80 -3.00
C TRP A 73 7.16 -11.29 -3.28
N LEU A 74 7.86 -10.53 -2.44
CA LEU A 74 8.11 -9.10 -2.67
C LEU A 74 9.05 -8.88 -3.86
N ALA A 75 10.12 -9.67 -3.94
CA ALA A 75 11.15 -9.57 -4.97
C ALA A 75 10.62 -9.90 -6.37
N GLN A 76 9.54 -10.66 -6.50
CA GLN A 76 8.95 -10.91 -7.80
C GLN A 76 7.73 -10.04 -8.11
N MET A 77 7.33 -9.15 -7.21
CA MET A 77 6.19 -8.29 -7.40
C MET A 77 6.38 -7.38 -8.64
N GLY A 78 5.27 -7.08 -9.32
CA GLY A 78 5.23 -6.22 -10.50
C GLY A 78 4.47 -6.85 -11.67
N GLN A 79 3.87 -6.00 -12.50
CA GLN A 79 3.18 -6.43 -13.70
C GLN A 79 4.18 -7.02 -14.72
N GLY A 80 3.82 -8.14 -15.35
CA GLY A 80 4.73 -8.93 -16.20
C GLY A 80 5.70 -9.81 -15.42
N ARG A 81 5.62 -9.81 -14.08
CA ARG A 81 6.36 -10.69 -13.16
C ARG A 81 5.35 -11.47 -12.31
N GLY A 82 5.46 -11.39 -10.98
CA GLY A 82 4.60 -12.09 -10.03
C GLY A 82 3.25 -11.42 -9.76
N GLY A 83 2.93 -10.29 -10.41
CA GLY A 83 1.72 -9.51 -10.15
C GLY A 83 1.83 -8.67 -8.87
N LEU A 84 0.73 -8.01 -8.49
CA LEU A 84 0.63 -7.22 -7.25
C LEU A 84 -0.12 -7.97 -6.14
N TYR A 85 -0.52 -9.23 -6.36
CA TYR A 85 -1.25 -10.08 -5.40
C TYR A 85 -2.56 -9.47 -4.88
N SER A 86 -3.15 -8.55 -5.65
CA SER A 86 -4.34 -7.75 -5.35
C SER A 86 -5.58 -8.35 -6.03
N TYR A 87 -6.47 -7.52 -6.56
CA TYR A 87 -7.69 -7.97 -7.23
C TYR A 87 -7.41 -8.23 -8.72
N ASP A 88 -6.68 -9.29 -9.03
CA ASP A 88 -6.48 -9.75 -10.42
C ASP A 88 -7.81 -9.71 -11.21
N PHE A 89 -8.92 -10.13 -10.59
CA PHE A 89 -10.24 -10.10 -11.22
C PHE A 89 -10.80 -8.70 -11.53
N LEU A 90 -10.62 -7.70 -10.65
CA LEU A 90 -11.13 -6.34 -10.88
C LEU A 90 -10.20 -5.55 -11.80
N GLU A 91 -8.91 -5.81 -11.69
CA GLU A 91 -7.87 -5.28 -12.58
C GLU A 91 -8.08 -5.79 -14.01
N ASN A 92 -8.40 -7.08 -14.17
CA ASN A 92 -8.75 -7.67 -15.47
C ASN A 92 -10.10 -7.18 -16.00
N LEU A 93 -11.06 -6.86 -15.12
CA LEU A 93 -12.33 -6.22 -15.52
C LEU A 93 -12.12 -4.77 -16.02
N ALA A 94 -11.05 -4.12 -15.55
CA ALA A 94 -10.55 -2.84 -16.06
C ALA A 94 -9.58 -3.00 -17.26
N GLY A 95 -9.38 -4.22 -17.76
CA GLY A 95 -8.54 -4.54 -18.92
C GLY A 95 -7.03 -4.56 -18.64
N LEU A 96 -6.61 -4.76 -17.38
CA LEU A 96 -5.20 -4.65 -16.98
C LEU A 96 -4.36 -5.94 -17.14
N ASP A 97 -4.97 -7.06 -17.54
CA ASP A 97 -4.32 -8.37 -17.83
C ASP A 97 -3.26 -8.82 -16.79
N ILE A 98 -3.55 -8.59 -15.50
CA ILE A 98 -2.68 -8.94 -14.38
C ILE A 98 -2.94 -10.40 -13.98
N HIS A 99 -1.87 -11.19 -13.97
CA HIS A 99 -1.84 -12.57 -13.51
C HIS A 99 -0.87 -12.66 -12.32
N SER A 100 -1.38 -12.83 -11.10
CA SER A 100 -0.52 -13.05 -9.94
C SER A 100 0.11 -14.46 -10.00
N ALA A 101 1.39 -14.55 -9.70
CA ALA A 101 2.08 -15.84 -9.65
C ALA A 101 1.72 -16.60 -8.36
N ASP A 102 1.51 -17.90 -8.50
CA ASP A 102 1.23 -18.81 -7.38
C ASP A 102 2.47 -19.59 -6.93
N ARG A 103 3.64 -19.30 -7.51
CA ARG A 103 4.93 -19.89 -7.15
C ARG A 103 6.04 -18.86 -7.22
N ILE A 104 7.19 -19.20 -6.63
CA ILE A 104 8.41 -18.41 -6.75
C ILE A 104 9.09 -18.70 -8.08
N HIS A 105 9.43 -17.63 -8.80
CA HIS A 105 10.12 -17.66 -10.09
C HIS A 105 11.58 -17.20 -9.92
N PRO A 106 12.58 -18.09 -10.10
CA PRO A 106 14.00 -17.76 -9.93
C PRO A 106 14.47 -16.58 -10.79
N GLU A 107 13.93 -16.46 -12.00
CA GLU A 107 14.23 -15.40 -12.97
C GLU A 107 13.84 -14.00 -12.48
N TRP A 108 12.97 -13.89 -11.47
CA TRP A 108 12.51 -12.63 -10.92
C TRP A 108 13.15 -12.30 -9.57
N GLN A 109 14.13 -13.05 -9.08
CA GLN A 109 14.67 -12.81 -7.73
C GLN A 109 15.79 -11.76 -7.68
N ASP A 110 16.42 -11.47 -8.82
CA ASP A 110 17.53 -10.51 -8.93
C ASP A 110 17.01 -9.07 -9.19
N ILE A 111 16.30 -8.47 -8.23
CA ILE A 111 15.96 -7.03 -8.28
C ILE A 111 17.17 -6.19 -7.88
N LYS A 112 17.44 -5.13 -8.63
CA LYS A 112 18.45 -4.10 -8.32
C LYS A 112 17.85 -2.71 -8.28
N ALA A 113 18.54 -1.81 -7.57
CA ALA A 113 18.24 -0.39 -7.64
C ALA A 113 18.41 0.11 -9.09
N GLY A 114 17.46 0.94 -9.54
CA GLY A 114 17.35 1.41 -10.92
C GLY A 114 16.45 0.56 -11.82
N ASP A 115 16.05 -0.64 -11.39
CA ASP A 115 15.12 -1.46 -12.16
C ASP A 115 13.75 -0.78 -12.27
N ARG A 116 13.08 -0.98 -13.42
CA ARG A 116 11.71 -0.50 -13.62
C ARG A 116 10.72 -1.43 -12.93
N PHE A 117 9.73 -0.84 -12.29
CA PHE A 117 8.66 -1.52 -11.59
C PHE A 117 7.32 -1.10 -12.19
N HIS A 118 6.70 -2.00 -12.95
CA HIS A 118 5.43 -1.73 -13.61
C HIS A 118 4.26 -2.02 -12.67
N LEU A 119 3.44 -1.01 -12.37
CA LEU A 119 2.21 -1.17 -11.58
C LEU A 119 0.99 -1.56 -12.45
N ALA A 120 0.96 -1.13 -13.71
CA ALA A 120 -0.15 -1.34 -14.62
C ALA A 120 0.31 -1.28 -16.09
N PRO A 121 -0.42 -1.87 -17.06
CA PRO A 121 0.00 -1.99 -18.47
C PRO A 121 0.28 -0.66 -19.16
N ALA A 122 -0.25 0.43 -18.64
CA ALA A 122 0.02 1.77 -19.15
C ALA A 122 1.26 2.35 -18.46
N ALA A 123 2.21 2.83 -19.27
CA ALA A 123 3.47 3.48 -18.87
C ALA A 123 3.32 4.70 -17.93
N SER A 124 2.09 5.11 -17.60
CA SER A 124 1.77 6.21 -16.69
C SER A 124 1.91 5.87 -15.19
N ALA A 125 2.25 4.63 -14.85
CA ALA A 125 2.42 4.19 -13.45
C ALA A 125 3.71 3.38 -13.22
N ASP A 126 4.75 3.64 -14.03
CA ASP A 126 6.06 3.02 -13.82
C ASP A 126 6.77 3.67 -12.63
N LEU A 127 7.15 2.85 -11.66
CA LEU A 127 8.05 3.22 -10.59
C LEU A 127 9.47 2.74 -10.92
N GLU A 128 10.44 3.27 -10.19
CA GLU A 128 11.81 2.81 -10.18
C GLU A 128 12.13 2.22 -8.82
N VAL A 129 12.88 1.13 -8.79
CA VAL A 129 13.43 0.59 -7.56
C VAL A 129 14.51 1.53 -7.04
N ALA A 130 14.23 2.22 -5.94
CA ALA A 130 15.15 3.16 -5.32
C ALA A 130 16.20 2.46 -4.45
N LEU A 131 15.76 1.45 -3.69
CA LEU A 131 16.60 0.72 -2.75
C LEU A 131 16.16 -0.74 -2.66
N VAL A 132 17.14 -1.63 -2.60
CA VAL A 132 16.97 -3.05 -2.30
C VAL A 132 17.96 -3.41 -1.20
N ASP A 133 17.44 -3.81 -0.06
CA ASP A 133 18.18 -4.49 1.00
C ASP A 133 17.62 -5.91 1.07
N GLN A 134 18.36 -6.87 0.49
CA GLN A 134 17.86 -8.22 0.25
C GLN A 134 17.40 -8.90 1.54
N GLY A 135 16.13 -9.31 1.58
CA GLY A 135 15.52 -9.95 2.74
C GLY A 135 14.97 -8.96 3.79
N ASN A 136 15.20 -7.66 3.63
CA ASN A 136 14.86 -6.64 4.64
C ASN A 136 13.97 -5.52 4.08
N ALA A 137 14.32 -4.93 2.93
CA ALA A 137 13.58 -3.79 2.41
C ALA A 137 13.59 -3.68 0.88
N LEU A 138 12.44 -3.30 0.32
CA LEU A 138 12.28 -2.90 -1.08
C LEU A 138 11.62 -1.53 -1.11
N VAL A 139 12.27 -0.55 -1.71
CA VAL A 139 11.75 0.82 -1.82
C VAL A 139 11.60 1.18 -3.29
N LEU A 140 10.42 1.67 -3.65
CA LEU A 140 10.07 2.16 -4.97
C LEU A 140 9.84 3.67 -4.92
N ARG A 141 10.11 4.36 -6.02
CA ARG A 141 9.88 5.80 -6.16
C ARG A 141 9.42 6.17 -7.57
N VAL A 142 8.89 7.37 -7.73
CA VAL A 142 8.76 7.98 -9.06
C VAL A 142 10.16 8.13 -9.68
N PRO A 143 10.42 7.64 -10.91
CA PRO A 143 11.74 7.69 -11.52
C PRO A 143 12.25 9.14 -11.65
N PRO A 144 13.52 9.42 -11.30
CA PRO A 144 14.10 10.74 -11.50
C PRO A 144 14.01 11.19 -12.96
N GLY A 145 13.66 12.45 -13.20
CA GLY A 145 13.51 12.98 -14.56
C GLY A 145 12.21 12.59 -15.27
N SER A 146 11.29 11.88 -14.61
CA SER A 146 9.93 11.71 -15.11
C SER A 146 9.24 13.06 -15.35
N PRO A 147 8.30 13.14 -16.32
CA PRO A 147 7.50 14.36 -16.53
C PRO A 147 6.88 14.84 -15.22
N PRO A 148 6.73 16.16 -15.03
CA PRO A 148 6.23 16.70 -13.77
C PRO A 148 4.80 16.21 -13.51
N GLY A 149 4.68 15.29 -12.54
CA GLY A 149 3.41 14.84 -11.98
C GLY A 149 2.86 15.79 -10.91
N PRO A 150 1.62 15.55 -10.44
CA PRO A 150 1.00 16.36 -9.39
C PRO A 150 1.65 16.18 -8.01
N PHE A 151 2.36 15.08 -7.80
CA PHE A 151 3.06 14.74 -6.57
C PHE A 151 4.28 13.88 -6.86
N ASP A 152 5.24 13.87 -5.93
CA ASP A 152 6.23 12.81 -5.81
C ASP A 152 5.69 11.72 -4.88
N PHE A 153 6.18 10.49 -5.08
CA PHE A 153 5.69 9.32 -4.37
C PHE A 153 6.83 8.33 -4.08
N THR A 154 6.82 7.77 -2.87
CA THR A 154 7.62 6.60 -2.49
C THR A 154 6.76 5.52 -1.89
N TRP A 155 7.15 4.27 -2.15
CA TRP A 155 6.49 3.08 -1.63
C TRP A 155 7.52 2.12 -1.07
N ALA A 156 7.56 1.98 0.26
CA ALA A 156 8.50 1.13 0.97
C ALA A 156 7.82 -0.13 1.48
N PHE A 157 8.47 -1.28 1.31
CA PHE A 157 8.13 -2.57 1.88
C PHE A 157 9.27 -2.99 2.79
N VAL A 158 9.00 -3.14 4.08
CA VAL A 158 10.01 -3.43 5.09
C VAL A 158 9.62 -4.70 5.84
N LEU A 159 10.49 -5.69 5.80
CA LEU A 159 10.40 -6.93 6.54
C LEU A 159 11.17 -6.78 7.85
N GLN A 160 10.46 -6.90 8.96
CA GLN A 160 11.03 -6.89 10.30
C GLN A 160 10.86 -8.29 10.90
N PRO A 161 11.94 -9.08 11.04
CA PRO A 161 11.88 -10.38 11.69
C PRO A 161 11.30 -10.27 13.11
N GLN A 162 10.41 -11.19 13.46
CA GLN A 162 9.75 -11.27 14.76
C GLN A 162 10.17 -12.57 15.49
N PRO A 163 9.92 -12.67 16.81
CA PRO A 163 10.09 -13.92 17.53
C PRO A 163 9.28 -15.07 16.91
N ALA A 164 9.67 -16.31 17.23
CA ALA A 164 9.04 -17.54 16.73
C ALA A 164 9.08 -17.75 15.20
N GLY A 165 9.92 -17.00 14.48
CA GLY A 165 10.10 -17.15 13.03
C GLY A 165 9.04 -16.44 12.20
N ALA A 166 8.18 -15.62 12.81
CA ALA A 166 7.26 -14.75 12.09
C ALA A 166 7.98 -13.52 11.51
N THR A 167 7.33 -12.85 10.58
CA THR A 167 7.81 -11.60 9.99
C THR A 167 6.72 -10.55 10.03
N ARG A 168 7.09 -9.34 10.48
CA ARG A 168 6.25 -8.16 10.40
C ARG A 168 6.55 -7.45 9.08
N LEU A 169 5.57 -7.41 8.19
CA LEU A 169 5.65 -6.67 6.93
C LEU A 169 4.99 -5.30 7.12
N VAL A 170 5.81 -4.25 7.05
CA VAL A 170 5.38 -2.84 7.12
C VAL A 170 5.48 -2.23 5.73
N VAL A 171 4.39 -1.63 5.27
CA VAL A 171 4.29 -0.95 3.97
C VAL A 171 3.99 0.52 4.18
N ARG A 172 4.82 1.40 3.62
CA ARG A 172 4.69 2.84 3.76
C ARG A 172 4.60 3.53 2.41
N GLU A 173 3.57 4.35 2.26
CA GLU A 173 3.38 5.23 1.10
C GLU A 173 3.56 6.67 1.57
N ARG A 174 4.36 7.45 0.85
CA ARG A 174 4.57 8.88 1.13
C ARG A 174 4.34 9.68 -0.13
N TYR A 175 3.65 10.80 0.02
CA TYR A 175 3.33 11.73 -1.06
C TYR A 175 3.86 13.12 -0.73
N ALA A 176 4.57 13.74 -1.67
CA ALA A 176 4.94 15.15 -1.59
C ALA A 176 4.21 15.91 -2.71
N TYR A 177 3.35 16.85 -2.35
CA TYR A 177 2.48 17.56 -3.26
C TYR A 177 3.26 18.65 -4.01
N ARG A 178 3.31 18.52 -5.33
CA ARG A 178 3.85 19.57 -6.21
C ARG A 178 2.81 20.63 -6.54
N GLN A 179 1.53 20.27 -6.45
CA GLN A 179 0.39 21.11 -6.80
C GLN A 179 -0.62 21.16 -5.66
N TRP A 180 -1.22 22.33 -5.42
CA TRP A 180 -2.17 22.53 -4.31
C TRP A 180 -3.41 21.62 -4.38
N TRP A 181 -3.82 21.25 -5.59
CA TRP A 181 -4.99 20.40 -5.84
C TRP A 181 -4.66 18.90 -5.70
N ALA A 182 -3.37 18.53 -5.66
CA ALA A 182 -2.93 17.14 -5.52
C ALA A 182 -3.51 16.51 -4.25
N ARG A 183 -3.72 17.30 -3.18
CA ARG A 183 -4.38 16.83 -1.95
C ARG A 183 -5.71 16.14 -2.21
N TYR A 184 -6.55 16.65 -3.11
CA TYR A 184 -7.88 16.08 -3.35
C TYR A 184 -7.80 14.81 -4.17
N LEU A 185 -6.85 14.77 -5.12
CA LEU A 185 -6.57 13.56 -5.90
C LEU A 185 -6.02 12.46 -4.98
N VAL A 186 -5.01 12.78 -4.17
CA VAL A 186 -4.33 11.80 -3.31
C VAL A 186 -5.28 11.24 -2.25
N GLU A 187 -6.21 12.02 -1.69
CA GLU A 187 -7.22 11.47 -0.77
C GLU A 187 -8.10 10.38 -1.42
N VAL A 188 -8.46 10.54 -2.71
CA VAL A 188 -9.23 9.51 -3.45
C VAL A 188 -8.33 8.31 -3.76
N VAL A 189 -7.10 8.56 -4.21
CA VAL A 189 -6.10 7.52 -4.49
C VAL A 189 -5.81 6.70 -3.23
N GLU A 190 -5.70 7.31 -2.06
CA GLU A 190 -5.42 6.63 -0.79
C GLU A 190 -6.53 5.68 -0.35
N VAL A 191 -7.80 6.02 -0.59
CA VAL A 191 -8.92 5.12 -0.30
C VAL A 191 -8.84 3.88 -1.18
N ALA A 192 -8.54 4.06 -2.47
CA ALA A 192 -8.32 2.95 -3.39
C ALA A 192 -7.08 2.13 -3.00
N SER A 193 -5.95 2.81 -2.75
CA SER A 193 -4.70 2.22 -2.30
C SER A 193 -4.89 1.37 -1.05
N PHE A 194 -5.64 1.86 -0.05
CA PHE A 194 -5.94 1.10 1.15
C PHE A 194 -6.61 -0.25 0.85
N VAL A 195 -7.62 -0.27 -0.02
CA VAL A 195 -8.34 -1.50 -0.40
C VAL A 195 -7.41 -2.47 -1.13
N MET A 196 -6.59 -1.95 -2.06
CA MET A 196 -5.64 -2.75 -2.84
C MET A 196 -4.51 -3.29 -1.98
N SER A 197 -3.84 -2.43 -1.22
CA SER A 197 -2.72 -2.77 -0.33
C SER A 197 -3.15 -3.76 0.74
N ARG A 198 -4.36 -3.63 1.31
CA ARG A 198 -4.87 -4.63 2.26
C ARG A 198 -4.96 -6.01 1.64
N ARG A 199 -5.47 -6.13 0.40
CA ARG A 199 -5.57 -7.42 -0.28
C ARG A 199 -4.19 -7.97 -0.67
N MET A 200 -3.31 -7.13 -1.22
CA MET A 200 -1.93 -7.48 -1.52
C MET A 200 -1.21 -8.06 -0.29
N LEU A 201 -1.30 -7.38 0.85
CA LEU A 201 -0.70 -7.84 2.11
C LEU A 201 -1.22 -9.21 2.55
N HIS A 202 -2.53 -9.44 2.43
CA HIS A 202 -3.10 -10.76 2.70
C HIS A 202 -2.71 -11.82 1.65
N GLY A 203 -2.56 -11.43 0.39
CA GLY A 203 -2.13 -12.30 -0.71
C GLY A 203 -0.68 -12.78 -0.53
N ILE A 204 0.22 -11.87 -0.12
CA ILE A 204 1.61 -12.19 0.24
C ILE A 204 1.62 -13.11 1.46
N ARG A 205 0.83 -12.79 2.50
CA ARG A 205 0.73 -13.62 3.70
C ARG A 205 0.32 -15.07 3.39
N SER A 206 -0.78 -15.24 2.65
CA SER A 206 -1.31 -16.58 2.32
C SER A 206 -0.31 -17.42 1.53
N ARG A 207 0.42 -16.79 0.59
CA ARG A 207 1.45 -17.46 -0.22
C ARG A 207 2.71 -17.81 0.58
N ALA A 208 3.16 -16.90 1.45
CA ALA A 208 4.30 -17.14 2.32
C ALA A 208 4.02 -18.21 3.39
N GLU A 209 2.80 -18.27 3.92
CA GLU A 209 2.40 -19.26 4.93
C GLU A 209 2.03 -20.64 4.31
N GLY A 210 2.03 -20.78 2.98
CA GLY A 210 1.65 -22.02 2.29
C GLY A 210 0.16 -22.35 2.31
N ASN A 211 -0.69 -21.33 2.54
CA ASN A 211 -2.16 -21.45 2.65
C ASN A 211 -2.88 -21.18 1.30
N SER A 212 -2.31 -21.61 0.17
CA SER A 212 -2.86 -21.40 -1.19
C SER A 212 -3.60 -22.61 -1.74
#